data_AF-A0A9X4XFR7-F1
#
_entry.id   AF-A0A9X4XFR7-F1
#
_cell.length_a   1.000
_cell.length_b   1.000
_cell.length_c   1.000
_cell.angle_alpha   90.00
_cell.angle_beta   90.00
_cell.angle_gamma   90.00
#
_symmetry.space_group_name_H-M   'P 1'
#
loop_
_entity.id
_entity.type
_entity.pdbx_description
1 polymer ?
#
loop_
_entity_poly.entity_id
_entity_poly.type
_entity_poly.pdbx_seq_one_letter_code
_entity_poly.pdbx_strand_id
1 'polypeptide(L)' 'MLKVGDQVICYLDEVEGHRQFEVIRIQSNQRYVLKGIDTKAQICRILDNTIDNPIFSYRKISTNQ' A
#
# COMPACT_ATOMS: atom_id res chain seq x y z
N MET A 1 -5.02 -3.50 10.68
CA MET A 1 -4.62 -2.07 10.69
C MET A 1 -3.14 -1.96 10.41
N LEU A 2 -2.72 -1.10 9.49
CA LEU A 2 -1.30 -0.92 9.13
C LEU A 2 -0.62 0.12 10.04
N LYS A 3 0.71 0.04 10.14
CA LYS A 3 1.62 0.97 10.83
C LYS A 3 2.65 1.52 9.84
N VAL A 4 3.26 2.67 10.15
CA VAL A 4 4.42 3.16 9.40
C VAL A 4 5.53 2.11 9.45
N GLY A 5 6.16 1.85 8.30
CA GLY A 5 7.15 0.78 8.11
C GLY A 5 6.55 -0.58 7.73
N ASP A 6 5.23 -0.78 7.85
CA ASP A 6 4.60 -1.99 7.33
C ASP A 6 4.77 -2.05 5.82
N GLN A 7 5.09 -3.23 5.32
CA GLN A 7 5.15 -3.49 3.89
C GLN A 7 3.87 -4.20 3.43
N VAL A 8 3.38 -3.79 2.26
CA VAL A 8 2.17 -4.32 1.65
C VAL A 8 2.37 -4.57 0.17
N ILE A 9 1.67 -5.56 -0.37
CA ILE A 9 1.54 -5.77 -1.81
C ILE A 9 0.21 -5.16 -2.24
N CYS A 10 0.24 -4.31 -3.26
CA CYS A 10 -0.95 -3.75 -3.88
C CYS A 10 -0.96 -4.04 -5.37
N TYR A 11 -2.13 -4.38 -5.91
CA TYR A 11 -2.37 -4.38 -7.35
C TYR A 11 -2.50 -2.94 -7.86
N LEU A 12 -1.76 -2.59 -8.91
CA LEU A 12 -1.83 -1.29 -9.56
C LEU A 12 -2.78 -1.33 -10.77
N ASP A 13 -2.40 -2.07 -11.80
CA ASP A 13 -3.13 -2.24 -13.06
C ASP A 13 -2.61 -3.47 -13.83
N GLU A 14 -3.12 -3.71 -15.04
CA GLU A 14 -2.75 -4.86 -15.88
C GLU A 14 -1.31 -4.78 -16.43
N VAL A 15 -0.71 -3.59 -16.46
CA VAL A 15 0.64 -3.36 -17.01
C VAL A 15 1.70 -3.55 -15.93
N GLU A 16 1.50 -2.91 -14.78
CA GLU A 16 2.41 -2.94 -13.64
C GLU A 16 2.18 -4.14 -12.72
N GLY A 17 0.95 -4.67 -12.68
CA GLY A 17 0.58 -5.81 -11.86
C GLY A 17 0.63 -5.50 -10.36
N HIS A 18 1.10 -6.48 -9.59
CA HIS A 18 1.28 -6.35 -8.15
C HIS A 18 2.65 -5.76 -7.83
N ARG A 19 2.68 -4.73 -6.98
CA ARG A 19 3.89 -4.06 -6.52
C ARG A 19 3.95 -3.99 -5.01
N GLN A 20 5.18 -3.92 -4.49
CA GLN A 20 5.45 -3.81 -3.08
C GLN A 20 5.61 -2.35 -2.66
N PHE A 21 4.95 -2.01 -1.56
CA PHE A 21 4.95 -0.68 -0.99
C PHE A 21 5.30 -0.73 0.49
N GLU A 22 5.88 0.36 0.97
CA GLU A 22 6.05 0.63 2.39
C GLU A 22 5.11 1.76 2.82
N VAL A 23 4.47 1.62 3.98
CA VAL A 23 3.69 2.69 4.60
C VAL A 23 4.64 3.74 5.17
N ILE A 24 4.71 4.90 4.54
CA ILE A 24 5.59 6.00 4.99
C ILE A 24 4.89 7.01 5.88
N ARG A 25 3.55 7.07 5.84
CA ARG A 25 2.75 8.00 6.65
C ARG A 25 1.32 7.49 6.80
N ILE A 26 0.72 7.79 7.94
CA ILE A 26 -0.71 7.56 8.20
C ILE A 26 -1.35 8.93 8.41
N GLN A 27 -2.45 9.20 7.70
CA GLN A 27 -3.25 10.41 7.83
C GLN A 27 -4.53 10.10 8.63
N SER A 28 -5.29 11.16 8.96
CA SER A 28 -6.63 11.02 9.55
C SER A 28 -7.50 10.08 8.72
N ASN A 29 -8.45 9.41 9.39
CA ASN A 29 -9.39 8.47 8.75
C ASN A 29 -8.71 7.25 8.12
N GLN A 30 -7.61 6.76 8.71
CA GLN A 30 -6.92 5.54 8.25
C GLN A 30 -6.47 5.59 6.77
N ARG A 31 -6.10 6.78 6.29
CA ARG A 31 -5.47 6.95 4.98
C ARG A 31 -3.98 6.64 5.07
N TYR A 32 -3.52 5.60 4.37
CA TYR A 32 -2.12 5.19 4.36
C TYR A 32 -1.40 5.71 3.13
N VAL A 33 -0.35 6.50 3.33
CA VAL A 33 0.54 6.93 2.26
C VAL A 33 1.61 5.86 2.06
N LEU A 34 1.64 5.32 0.85
CA LEU A 34 2.50 4.24 0.42
C LEU A 34 3.58 4.75 -0.52
N LYS A 35 4.80 4.23 -0.37
CA LYS A 35 5.92 4.45 -1.30
C LYS A 35 6.35 3.12 -1.91
N GLY A 36 6.43 3.04 -3.23
CA GLY A 36 6.89 1.86 -3.94
C GLY A 36 8.37 1.58 -3.63
N ILE A 37 8.68 0.32 -3.33
CA ILE A 37 10.04 -0.12 -2.99
C ILE A 37 10.65 -1.07 -4.02
N ASP A 38 9.83 -1.67 -4.89
CA ASP A 38 10.24 -2.55 -6.00
C ASP A 38 9.93 -1.96 -7.38
N THR A 39 9.55 -0.67 -7.43
CA THR A 39 9.17 0.02 -8.65
C THR A 39 10.33 0.85 -9.20
N LYS A 40 10.60 0.75 -10.51
CA LYS A 40 11.61 1.59 -11.18
C LYS A 40 11.25 3.09 -11.14
N ALA A 41 9.96 3.39 -11.14
CA ALA A 41 9.43 4.73 -10.87
C ALA A 41 9.14 4.87 -9.37
N GLN A 42 9.38 6.04 -8.77
CA GLN A 42 8.99 6.32 -7.38
C GLN A 42 7.47 6.51 -7.31
N ILE A 43 6.72 5.41 -7.30
CA ILE A 43 5.25 5.43 -7.25
C ILE A 43 4.81 5.70 -5.81
N CYS A 44 3.96 6.71 -5.63
CA CYS A 44 3.31 7.00 -4.35
C CYS A 44 1.81 6.72 -4.47
N ARG A 45 1.22 6.05 -3.47
CA ARG A 45 -0.23 5.73 -3.44
C ARG A 45 -0.86 6.10 -2.11
N ILE A 46 -2.16 6.39 -2.13
CA ILE A 46 -2.96 6.53 -0.92
C ILE A 46 -3.93 5.35 -0.88
N LEU A 47 -3.85 4.54 0.17
CA LEU A 47 -4.90 3.59 0.53
C LEU A 47 -5.90 4.30 1.43
N ASP A 48 -7.12 4.45 0.94
CA ASP A 48 -8.23 5.01 1.69
C ASP A 48 -9.21 3.89 2.07
N ASN A 49 -9.13 3.43 3.31
CA ASN A 49 -9.97 2.36 3.82
C ASN A 49 -11.38 2.84 4.21
N THR A 50 -11.71 4.12 4.02
CA THR A 50 -13.07 4.64 4.28
C THR A 50 -13.99 4.56 3.07
N ILE A 51 -13.43 4.26 1.89
CA ILE A 51 -14.20 4.05 0.68
C ILE A 51 -14.69 2.60 0.71
N ASP A 52 -16.01 2.42 0.72
CA ASP A 52 -16.70 1.12 0.84
C ASP A 52 -16.64 0.29 -0.45
N ASN A 53 -15.44 0.21 -1.05
CA ASN A 53 -15.20 -0.42 -2.33
C ASN A 53 -13.95 -1.32 -2.25
N PRO A 54 -14.09 -2.65 -2.31
CA PRO A 54 -13.03 -3.63 -2.02
C PRO A 54 -11.91 -3.70 -3.07
N ILE A 55 -11.95 -2.84 -4.10
CA ILE A 55 -11.02 -2.86 -5.24
C ILE A 55 -9.58 -2.51 -4.81
N PHE A 56 -9.39 -1.84 -3.67
CA PHE A 56 -8.06 -1.55 -3.10
C PHE A 56 -7.64 -2.59 -2.06
N SER A 57 -7.71 -3.87 -2.45
CA SER A 57 -7.22 -4.97 -1.63
C SER A 57 -5.69 -4.93 -1.55
N TYR A 58 -5.14 -4.70 -0.35
CA TYR A 58 -3.71 -4.85 -0.08
C TYR A 58 -3.45 -6.12 0.73
N ARG A 59 -2.31 -6.77 0.46
CA ARG A 59 -1.83 -7.90 1.27
C ARG A 59 -0.67 -7.42 2.14
N LYS A 60 -0.86 -7.39 3.46
CA LYS A 60 0.25 -7.12 4.38
C LYS A 60 1.28 -8.24 4.27
N ILE A 61 2.55 -7.85 4.11
CA ILE A 61 3.66 -8.79 4.20
C ILE A 61 3.93 -8.99 5.69
N SER A 62 3.64 -10.18 6.20
CA SER A 62 4.06 -10.56 7.55
C SER A 62 5.55 -10.82 7.49
N THR A 63 6.37 -9.87 7.91
CA THR A 63 7.72 -10.20 8.35
C THR A 63 7.56 -11.02 9.62
N ASN A 64 7.53 -12.34 9.48
CA ASN A 64 7.77 -13.23 10.60
C ASN A 64 9.20 -12.93 11.08
N GLN A 65 9.31 -12.12 12.13
CA GLN A 65 10.48 -12.13 13.00
C GLN A 65 10.31 -13.25 14.02
#